data_AF-U5SCG9-F1
#
_entry.id   AF-U5SCG9-F1
#
_cell.length_a   1.000
_cell.length_b   1.000
_cell.length_c   1.000
_cell.angle_alpha   90.00
_cell.angle_beta   90.00
_cell.angle_gamma   90.00
#
_symmetry.space_group_name_H-M   'P 1'
#
loop_
_entity.id
_entity.type
_entity.pdbx_description
1 polymer ?
#
loop_
_entity_poly.entity_id
_entity_poly.type
_entity_poly.pdbx_seq_one_letter_code
_entity_poly.pdbx_strand_id
1 'polypeptide(L)'
;MTISIKVDEAVQEWMKKKGRTIITVSLRATRTCCVGAEDVDISYKNPQNNNYMLTQHNGLFIYLDKGLPLRKNELHLSMMGKSIFSSIHIEGLMVQ
;
A
#
# COMPACT_ATOMS: atom_id res chain seq x y z
N MET A 1 -7.47 -15.22 8.47
CA MET A 1 -8.12 -13.92 8.18
C MET A 1 -7.93 -13.66 6.70
N THR A 2 -9.00 -13.35 5.98
CA THR A 2 -8.92 -13.09 4.53
C THR A 2 -9.00 -11.58 4.34
N ILE A 3 -7.89 -10.97 3.93
CA ILE A 3 -7.86 -9.55 3.57
C ILE A 3 -8.28 -9.44 2.11
N SER A 4 -9.30 -8.62 1.85
CA SER A 4 -9.79 -8.35 0.50
C SER A 4 -8.99 -7.20 -0.09
N ILE A 5 -8.26 -7.46 -1.18
CA ILE A 5 -7.37 -6.48 -1.79
C ILE A 5 -7.92 -6.14 -3.16
N LYS A 6 -8.33 -4.89 -3.33
CA LYS A 6 -8.83 -4.33 -4.59
C LYS A 6 -7.74 -3.46 -5.19
N VAL A 7 -7.43 -3.68 -6.45
CA VAL A 7 -6.39 -2.94 -7.17
C VAL A 7 -7.01 -2.40 -8.44
N ASP A 8 -7.10 -1.08 -8.54
CA ASP A 8 -7.62 -0.45 -9.76
C ASP A 8 -6.72 -0.71 -10.95
N GLU A 9 -7.34 -0.82 -12.13
CA GLU A 9 -6.61 -1.00 -13.39
C GLU A 9 -5.59 0.13 -13.63
N ALA A 10 -5.94 1.37 -13.26
CA ALA A 10 -5.05 2.52 -13.34
C ALA A 10 -3.75 2.32 -12.53
N VAL A 11 -3.79 1.62 -11.38
CA VAL A 11 -2.59 1.30 -10.60
C VAL A 11 -1.72 0.30 -11.36
N GLN A 12 -2.34 -0.70 -12.00
CA GLN A 12 -1.63 -1.71 -12.80
C GLN A 12 -0.94 -1.08 -14.00
N GLU A 13 -1.64 -0.22 -14.74
CA GLU A 13 -1.09 0.52 -15.87
C GLU A 13 0.04 1.45 -15.45
N TRP A 14 -0.12 2.17 -14.34
CA TRP A 14 0.91 3.06 -13.82
C TRP A 14 2.16 2.29 -13.40
N MET A 15 2.00 1.17 -12.70
CA MET A 15 3.11 0.30 -12.31
C MET A 15 3.85 -0.27 -13.53
N LYS A 16 3.10 -0.74 -14.53
CA LYS A 16 3.65 -1.22 -15.81
C LYS A 16 4.42 -0.11 -16.54
N LYS A 17 3.86 1.10 -16.62
CA LYS A 17 4.52 2.27 -17.23
C LYS A 17 5.82 2.67 -16.51
N LYS A 18 5.88 2.46 -15.19
CA LYS A 18 7.07 2.70 -14.36
C LYS A 18 8.05 1.52 -14.35
N GLY A 19 7.73 0.41 -15.01
CA GLY A 19 8.56 -0.81 -15.02
C GLY A 19 8.67 -1.46 -13.64
N ARG A 20 7.65 -1.33 -12.80
CA ARG A 20 7.61 -1.83 -11.42
C ARG A 20 6.56 -2.92 -11.28
N THR A 21 6.84 -3.91 -10.45
CA THR A 21 5.92 -5.02 -10.18
C THR A 21 5.66 -5.23 -8.69
N ILE A 22 6.35 -4.49 -7.82
CA ILE A 22 6.29 -4.66 -6.37
C ILE A 22 5.67 -3.41 -5.73
N ILE A 23 4.69 -3.64 -4.86
CA ILE A 23 4.11 -2.64 -3.97
C ILE A 23 4.24 -3.18 -2.55
N THR A 24 4.80 -2.40 -1.65
CA THR A 24 4.94 -2.72 -0.23
C THR A 24 4.24 -1.64 0.56
N VAL A 25 3.26 -2.06 1.37
CA VAL A 25 2.47 -1.20 2.24
C VAL A 25 2.85 -1.51 3.68
N SER A 26 3.27 -0.49 4.41
CA SER A 26 3.65 -0.62 5.83
C SER A 26 3.19 0.58 6.63
N LEU A 27 3.05 0.39 7.94
CA LEU A 27 2.94 1.51 8.86
C LEU A 27 4.29 2.16 9.07
N ARG A 28 4.32 3.48 8.94
CA ARG A 28 5.44 4.30 9.35
C ARG A 28 5.01 5.14 10.53
N ALA A 29 5.44 4.72 11.72
CA ALA A 29 5.30 5.53 12.92
C ALA A 29 6.26 6.73 12.83
N THR A 30 5.73 7.90 12.46
CA THR A 30 6.47 9.15 12.59
C THR A 30 6.34 9.63 14.03
N ARG A 31 7.36 9.32 14.84
CA ARG A 31 7.50 9.87 16.19
C ARG A 31 8.09 11.27 16.10
N THR A 32 7.27 12.28 15.92
CA THR A 32 7.67 13.67 16.23
C THR A 32 7.42 13.93 17.71
N CYS A 33 8.29 14.75 18.32
CA CYS A 33 8.52 14.95 19.76
C CYS A 33 7.27 15.02 20.69
N CYS A 34 6.07 15.32 20.16
CA CYS A 34 4.84 15.44 20.96
C CYS A 34 3.58 14.80 20.34
N VAL A 35 3.65 14.22 19.14
CA VAL A 35 2.49 13.60 18.47
C VAL A 35 2.96 12.35 17.74
N GLY A 36 2.51 11.19 18.21
CA GLY A 36 2.66 9.95 17.45
C GLY A 36 1.60 9.93 16.36
N ALA A 37 2.01 10.16 15.11
CA ALA A 37 1.16 9.87 13.96
C ALA A 37 1.57 8.50 13.41
N GLU A 38 0.60 7.60 13.27
CA GLU A 38 0.77 6.38 12.48
C GLU A 38 0.37 6.73 11.05
N ASP A 39 1.35 6.91 10.18
CA ASP A 39 1.11 7.14 8.76
C ASP A 39 1.33 5.84 7.97
N VAL A 40 0.77 5.75 6.78
CA VAL A 40 0.98 4.60 5.89
C VAL A 40 2.00 4.95 4.83
N ASP A 41 3.06 4.15 4.77
CA ASP A 41 4.14 4.29 3.80
C ASP A 41 3.96 3.27 2.68
N ILE A 42 4.03 3.77 1.44
CA ILE A 42 4.01 2.97 0.22
C ILE A 42 5.41 2.99 -0.37
N SER A 43 6.02 1.81 -0.43
CA SER A 43 7.30 1.57 -1.07
C SER A 43 7.11 0.67 -2.29
N TYR A 44 8.03 0.78 -3.25
CA TYR A 44 8.04 -0.04 -4.47
C TYR A 44 9.21 -1.04 -4.49
N LYS A 45 9.74 -1.33 -3.30
CA LYS A 45 10.87 -2.23 -3.07
C LYS A 45 10.39 -3.42 -2.26
N ASN A 46 11.12 -4.53 -2.36
CA ASN A 46 10.87 -5.68 -1.50
C ASN A 46 10.98 -5.28 -0.01
N PRO A 47 10.13 -5.86 0.86
CA PRO A 47 10.25 -5.65 2.28
C PRO A 47 11.59 -6.18 2.81
N GLN A 48 12.13 -5.53 3.84
CA GLN A 48 13.40 -5.93 4.47
C GLN A 48 13.22 -6.95 5.60
N ASN A 49 11.99 -7.24 6.01
CA ASN A 49 11.67 -8.17 7.08
C ASN A 49 10.52 -9.12 6.68
N ASN A 50 10.30 -10.16 7.48
CA ASN A 50 9.30 -11.20 7.21
C ASN A 50 7.90 -10.90 7.78
N ASN A 51 7.65 -9.67 8.25
CA ASN A 51 6.37 -9.30 8.86
C ASN A 51 5.30 -8.86 7.85
N TYR A 52 5.41 -9.34 6.62
CA TYR A 52 4.49 -9.00 5.54
C TYR A 52 3.70 -10.23 5.09
N MET A 53 2.48 -10.00 4.64
CA MET A 53 1.69 -10.93 3.87
C MET A 53 1.84 -10.59 2.39
N LEU A 54 2.17 -11.57 1.57
CA LEU A 54 2.26 -11.41 0.12
C LEU A 54 0.93 -11.83 -0.51
N THR A 55 0.38 -10.96 -1.35
CA THR A 55 -0.65 -11.34 -2.33
C THR A 55 -0.16 -11.05 -3.74
N GLN A 56 -0.68 -11.78 -4.71
CA GLN A 56 -0.42 -11.54 -6.12
C GLN A 56 -1.72 -11.15 -6.83
N HIS A 57 -1.69 -10.03 -7.54
CA HIS A 57 -2.82 -9.55 -8.35
C HIS A 57 -2.32 -9.11 -9.71
N ASN A 58 -2.78 -9.77 -10.78
CA ASN A 58 -2.48 -9.44 -12.18
C ASN A 58 -0.96 -9.20 -12.45
N GLY A 59 -0.10 -10.02 -11.86
CA GLY A 59 1.36 -9.92 -12.01
C GLY A 59 2.04 -8.89 -11.11
N LEU A 60 1.30 -8.17 -10.26
CA LEU A 60 1.83 -7.35 -9.17
C LEU A 60 1.99 -8.18 -7.90
N PHE A 61 3.13 -7.98 -7.22
CA PHE A 61 3.42 -8.50 -5.88
C PHE A 61 3.11 -7.41 -4.87
N ILE A 62 2.10 -7.64 -4.04
CA ILE A 62 1.66 -6.68 -3.02
C ILE A 62 2.01 -7.26 -1.65
N TYR A 63 2.95 -6.62 -0.97
CA TYR A 63 3.35 -6.93 0.40
C TYR A 63 2.59 -6.01 1.35
N LEU A 64 1.86 -6.60 2.29
CA LEU A 64 1.10 -5.89 3.31
C LEU A 64 1.64 -6.22 4.68
N ASP A 65 2.04 -5.21 5.44
CA ASP A 65 2.42 -5.42 6.84
C ASP A 65 1.23 -6.01 7.61
N LYS A 66 1.48 -7.12 8.33
CA LYS A 66 0.46 -7.82 9.11
C LYS A 66 -0.14 -6.96 10.23
N GLY A 67 0.55 -5.89 10.62
CA GLY A 67 0.08 -4.92 11.61
C GLY A 67 -0.80 -3.80 11.06
N LEU A 68 -1.14 -3.78 9.77
CA LEU A 68 -1.94 -2.70 9.18
C LEU A 68 -3.36 -2.67 9.74
N PRO A 69 -3.83 -1.51 10.27
CA PRO A 69 -5.19 -1.36 10.75
C PRO A 69 -6.15 -1.18 9.57
N LEU A 70 -6.67 -2.30 9.05
CA LEU A 70 -7.59 -2.30 7.91
C LEU A 70 -9.05 -2.21 8.35
N ARG A 71 -9.76 -1.23 7.83
CA ARG A 71 -11.20 -1.07 7.99
C ARG A 71 -11.89 -2.22 7.25
N LYS A 72 -12.65 -3.04 7.98
CA LYS A 72 -13.36 -4.21 7.44
C LYS A 72 -12.45 -5.26 6.76
N ASN A 73 -11.13 -5.26 7.05
CA ASN A 73 -10.15 -6.11 6.36
C ASN A 73 -10.14 -5.91 4.83
N GLU A 74 -10.51 -4.72 4.35
CA GLU A 74 -10.43 -4.36 2.94
C GLU A 74 -9.33 -3.32 2.72
N LEU A 75 -8.56 -3.50 1.67
CA LEU A 75 -7.57 -2.54 1.20
C LEU A 75 -7.86 -2.23 -0.27
N HIS A 76 -7.96 -0.96 -0.61
CA HIS A 76 -8.17 -0.54 -1.98
C HIS A 76 -7.01 0.36 -2.43
N LEU A 77 -6.31 -0.09 -3.47
CA LEU A 77 -5.26 0.65 -4.14
C LEU A 77 -5.86 1.39 -5.34
N SER A 78 -5.85 2.71 -5.28
CA SER A 78 -6.32 3.60 -6.35
C SER A 78 -5.23 4.58 -6.77
N MET A 79 -5.39 5.25 -7.90
CA MET A 79 -4.49 6.32 -8.32
C MET A 79 -5.03 7.67 -7.87
N MET A 80 -4.18 8.50 -7.26
CA MET A 80 -4.49 9.89 -6.93
C MET A 80 -3.55 10.83 -7.68
N GLY A 81 -4.07 12.00 -8.09
CA GLY A 81 -3.29 13.05 -8.76
C GLY A 81 -3.30 12.99 -10.29
N LYS A 82 -2.97 14.11 -10.94
CA LYS A 82 -3.02 14.25 -12.41
C LYS A 82 -1.64 14.00 -13.04
N SER A 83 -1.59 13.11 -14.02
CA SER A 83 -0.48 12.86 -14.95
C SER A 83 0.86 12.43 -14.32
N ILE A 84 1.80 13.35 -14.11
CA ILE A 84 3.18 13.03 -13.68
C ILE A 84 3.34 12.97 -12.16
N PHE A 85 2.43 13.63 -11.42
CA PHE A 85 2.38 13.62 -9.96
C PHE A 85 1.41 12.57 -9.44
N SER A 86 1.03 11.61 -10.29
CA SER A 86 0.14 10.52 -9.88
C SER A 86 0.88 9.58 -8.93
N SER A 87 0.30 9.36 -7.76
CA SER A 87 0.75 8.42 -6.74
C SER A 87 -0.32 7.37 -6.49
N ILE A 88 0.10 6.22 -5.95
CA ILE A 88 -0.84 5.23 -5.45
C ILE A 88 -1.39 5.78 -4.13
N HIS A 89 -2.71 5.74 -4.00
CA HIS A 89 -3.42 6.05 -2.78
C HIS A 89 -4.02 4.77 -2.20
N ILE A 90 -4.12 4.72 -0.87
CA ILE A 90 -4.63 3.57 -0.15
C ILE A 90 -5.87 3.99 0.61
N GLU A 91 -6.97 3.31 0.30
CA GLU A 91 -8.22 3.43 1.03
C GLU A 91 -8.47 2.15 1.85
N GLY A 92 -9.33 2.27 2.86
CA GLY A 92 -9.64 1.15 3.75
C GLY A 92 -8.72 1.04 4.96
N LEU A 93 -7.95 2.08 5.29
CA LEU A 93 -7.20 2.15 6.53
C LEU A 93 -8.04 2.78 7.64
N MET A 94 -7.90 2.28 8.88
CA MET A 94 -8.41 2.93 10.09
C MET A 94 -7.37 3.92 10.59
N VAL A 95 -6.99 4.89 9.76
CA VAL A 95 -6.17 6.02 10.24
C VAL A 95 -7.13 7.07 10.79
N GLN A 96 -6.87 7.50 12.02
CA GLN A 96 -7.75 8.36 12.82
C GLN A 96 -7.35 9.83 12.71
#